data_AF-A0A6U6KLF5-F1
#
_entry.id   AF-A0A6U6KLF5-F1
#
_cell.length_a   1.000
_cell.length_b   1.000
_cell.length_c   1.000
_cell.angle_alpha   90.00
_cell.angle_beta   90.00
_cell.angle_gamma   90.00
#
_symmetry.space_group_name_H-M   'P 1'
#
loop_
_entity.id
_entity.type
_entity.pdbx_description
1 polymer ?
#
loop_
_entity_poly.entity_id
_entity_poly.type
_entity_poly.pdbx_seq_one_letter_code
_entity_poly.pdbx_strand_id
1 'polypeptide(L)'
;STTPPPPPVAGAEGAGGAGAGGAGGTVIRVPFFKPGEGDVELPSELDLALRDAVKLQLAMDGRSKNSKVEDGEPARTEERLRSLVSEHRAYLEGLTATLDESQSAFLAQLGKMTAVLDSTPEVSVPVSNEKKGPSFIKYVSIDVDRRSVHDALRDAAGAEKSLADFLELSDGSADGGDIEKKGMVKQMHVTMAHHSSSSQIGMRSEFGTLIGSGVEILATAVLYGERAAALAISVPRTTAVAEGGPLSLPVPYPSNDFPHVTVWYGNGGNAVESNDLPRLVEAGGAKRLELEEPVRLRGEFSFRMMD
;
A
#
# COMPACT_ATOMS: atom_id res chain seq x y z
N SER A 1 -31.18 -68.04 -13.28
CA SER A 1 -29.79 -68.01 -12.74
C SER A 1 -28.99 -67.11 -13.65
N THR A 2 -28.89 -65.84 -13.27
CA THR A 2 -28.33 -64.74 -14.08
C THR A 2 -27.12 -64.20 -13.35
N THR A 3 -25.95 -64.51 -13.89
CA THR A 3 -24.63 -64.11 -13.37
C THR A 3 -24.32 -62.67 -13.80
N PRO A 4 -23.82 -61.79 -12.91
CA PRO A 4 -23.46 -60.42 -13.25
C PRO A 4 -22.09 -60.33 -13.95
N PRO A 5 -21.84 -59.27 -14.75
CA PRO A 5 -20.58 -59.06 -15.45
C PRO A 5 -19.46 -58.54 -14.52
N PRO A 6 -18.18 -58.75 -14.89
CA PRO A 6 -17.03 -58.34 -14.09
C PRO A 6 -16.76 -56.83 -14.14
N PRO A 7 -16.12 -56.26 -13.11
CA PRO A 7 -15.78 -54.84 -13.04
C PRO A 7 -14.61 -54.46 -13.97
N PRO A 8 -14.55 -53.20 -14.44
CA PRO A 8 -13.47 -52.71 -15.28
C PRO A 8 -12.17 -52.48 -14.50
N VAL A 9 -11.07 -52.73 -15.22
CA VAL A 9 -9.67 -52.75 -14.79
C VAL A 9 -9.17 -51.35 -14.42
N ALA A 10 -8.46 -51.25 -13.29
CA ALA A 10 -7.78 -50.05 -12.83
C ALA A 10 -6.63 -49.67 -13.76
N GLY A 11 -6.71 -48.49 -14.36
CA GLY A 11 -5.59 -47.81 -15.00
C GLY A 11 -4.73 -47.13 -13.93
N ALA A 12 -3.42 -47.38 -13.99
CA ALA A 12 -2.43 -46.84 -13.07
C ALA A 12 -2.30 -45.32 -13.20
N GLU A 13 -2.72 -44.59 -12.17
CA GLU A 13 -2.28 -43.21 -11.96
C GLU A 13 -0.95 -43.23 -11.19
N GLY A 14 0.07 -42.67 -11.84
CA GLY A 14 1.42 -42.52 -11.31
C GLY A 14 1.44 -41.60 -10.09
N ALA A 15 2.24 -41.99 -9.12
CA ALA A 15 2.51 -41.29 -7.89
C ALA A 15 3.04 -39.87 -8.13
N GLY A 16 2.29 -38.86 -7.65
CA GLY A 16 2.77 -37.51 -7.40
C GLY A 16 2.73 -37.23 -5.90
N GLY A 17 3.89 -36.93 -5.32
CA GLY A 17 4.16 -36.96 -3.88
C GLY A 17 3.16 -36.22 -3.00
N ALA A 18 2.72 -36.92 -1.95
CA ALA A 18 2.13 -36.34 -0.76
C ALA A 18 3.19 -35.48 -0.03
N GLY A 19 3.15 -34.17 -0.27
CA GLY A 19 3.90 -33.16 0.48
C GLY A 19 2.99 -32.49 1.50
N ALA A 20 3.24 -32.80 2.78
CA ALA A 20 2.88 -32.08 4.01
C ALA A 20 1.79 -30.98 3.93
N GLY A 21 0.66 -31.26 4.57
CA GLY A 21 -0.39 -30.28 4.84
C GLY A 21 0.08 -29.15 5.75
N GLY A 22 0.36 -27.99 5.15
CA GLY A 22 0.31 -26.69 5.79
C GLY A 22 -0.96 -25.97 5.33
N ALA A 23 -1.66 -25.29 6.23
CA ALA A 23 -2.83 -24.47 5.91
C ALA A 23 -2.45 -23.28 5.01
N GLY A 24 -2.30 -23.54 3.71
CA GLY A 24 -2.13 -22.52 2.69
C GLY A 24 -3.49 -21.99 2.26
N GLY A 25 -3.65 -20.67 2.24
CA GLY A 25 -4.81 -20.04 1.60
C GLY A 25 -4.99 -20.60 0.18
N THR A 26 -6.24 -20.88 -0.19
CA THR A 26 -6.54 -21.40 -1.52
C THR A 26 -6.19 -20.33 -2.55
N VAL A 27 -5.11 -20.54 -3.29
CA VAL A 27 -4.66 -19.61 -4.33
C VAL A 27 -5.53 -19.82 -5.57
N ILE A 28 -6.17 -18.75 -6.05
CA ILE A 28 -6.85 -18.76 -7.34
C ILE A 28 -5.78 -18.85 -8.43
N ARG A 29 -5.84 -19.91 -9.24
CA ARG A 29 -4.93 -20.13 -10.36
C ARG A 29 -5.65 -19.77 -11.65
N VAL A 30 -5.28 -18.63 -12.23
CA VAL A 30 -5.80 -18.22 -13.54
C VAL A 30 -4.88 -18.80 -14.62
N PRO A 31 -5.37 -19.68 -15.50
CA PRO A 31 -4.56 -20.22 -16.58
C PRO A 31 -4.24 -19.11 -17.58
N PHE A 32 -2.94 -18.92 -17.84
CA PHE A 32 -2.46 -18.14 -18.97
C PHE A 32 -2.30 -19.03 -20.22
N PHE A 33 -1.83 -20.27 -20.03
CA PHE A 33 -1.77 -21.30 -21.06
C PHE A 33 -2.91 -22.30 -20.88
N LYS A 34 -3.31 -22.97 -21.97
CA LYS A 34 -4.31 -24.03 -21.93
C LYS A 34 -3.80 -25.22 -21.11
N PRO A 35 -4.66 -25.84 -20.26
CA PRO A 35 -4.26 -26.97 -19.43
C PRO A 35 -3.97 -28.23 -20.28
N GLY A 36 -2.85 -28.89 -20.01
CA GLY A 36 -2.47 -30.16 -20.66
C GLY A 36 -1.31 -30.08 -21.65
N GLU A 37 -0.81 -28.88 -21.96
CA GLU A 37 0.37 -28.71 -22.80
C GLU A 37 1.64 -28.75 -21.94
N GLY A 38 2.03 -29.96 -21.55
CA GLY A 38 3.15 -30.22 -20.63
C GLY A 38 4.54 -29.96 -21.22
N ASP A 39 4.68 -29.81 -22.54
CA ASP A 39 5.93 -29.48 -23.22
C ASP A 39 5.60 -28.70 -24.50
N VAL A 40 5.46 -27.37 -24.37
CA VAL A 40 5.24 -26.49 -25.52
C VAL A 40 6.59 -26.13 -26.12
N GLU A 41 6.92 -26.72 -27.26
CA GLU A 41 8.10 -26.34 -28.04
C GLU A 41 7.83 -25.05 -28.82
N LEU A 42 8.39 -23.94 -28.35
CA LEU A 42 8.35 -22.67 -29.07
C LEU A 42 9.10 -22.78 -30.41
N PRO A 43 8.68 -22.03 -31.44
CA PRO A 43 9.48 -21.87 -32.66
C PRO A 43 10.91 -21.45 -32.32
N SER A 44 11.90 -22.10 -32.94
CA SER A 44 13.33 -21.94 -32.59
C SER A 44 13.79 -20.49 -32.60
N GLU A 45 13.35 -19.71 -33.58
CA GLU A 45 13.68 -18.28 -33.71
C GLU A 45 13.09 -17.45 -32.56
N LEU A 46 11.87 -17.79 -32.11
CA LEU A 46 11.20 -17.11 -31.00
C LEU A 46 11.84 -17.48 -29.65
N ASP A 47 12.20 -18.75 -29.44
CA ASP A 47 12.92 -19.21 -28.24
C ASP A 47 14.29 -18.51 -28.12
N LEU A 48 15.04 -18.43 -29.21
CA LEU A 48 16.32 -17.72 -29.26
C LEU A 48 16.14 -16.22 -28.95
N ALA A 49 15.16 -15.57 -29.58
CA ALA A 49 14.89 -14.16 -29.32
C ALA A 49 14.47 -13.86 -27.88
N LEU A 50 13.66 -14.73 -27.27
CA LEU A 50 13.27 -14.63 -25.86
C LEU A 50 14.46 -14.83 -24.93
N ARG A 51 15.32 -15.82 -25.18
CA ARG A 51 16.54 -16.05 -24.40
C ARG A 51 17.49 -14.86 -24.46
N ASP A 52 17.64 -14.25 -25.63
CA ASP A 52 18.48 -13.07 -25.80
C ASP A 52 17.89 -11.86 -25.07
N ALA A 53 16.57 -11.64 -25.15
CA ALA A 53 15.89 -10.59 -24.39
C ALA A 53 16.04 -10.77 -22.87
N VAL A 54 15.92 -11.99 -22.36
CA VAL A 54 16.14 -12.30 -20.93
C VAL A 54 17.58 -12.05 -20.53
N LYS A 55 18.56 -12.48 -21.34
CA LYS A 55 19.98 -12.21 -21.07
C LYS A 55 20.28 -10.71 -21.05
N LEU A 56 19.70 -9.95 -21.98
CA LEU A 56 19.84 -8.50 -22.04
C LEU A 56 19.24 -7.83 -20.80
N GLN A 57 18.04 -8.23 -20.39
CA GLN A 57 17.41 -7.72 -19.17
C GLN A 57 18.29 -7.98 -17.93
N LEU A 58 18.82 -9.20 -17.79
CA LEU A 58 19.72 -9.55 -16.69
C LEU A 58 21.04 -8.75 -16.72
N ALA A 59 21.54 -8.40 -17.91
CA ALA A 59 22.69 -7.54 -18.07
C ALA A 59 22.39 -6.09 -17.66
N MET A 60 21.25 -5.55 -18.07
CA MET A 60 20.79 -4.20 -17.70
C MET A 60 20.52 -4.06 -16.20
N ASP A 61 19.97 -5.09 -15.56
CA ASP A 61 19.70 -5.14 -14.12
C ASP A 61 20.99 -5.30 -13.27
N GLY A 62 22.18 -5.33 -13.90
CA GLY A 62 23.46 -5.50 -13.21
C GLY A 62 23.66 -6.90 -12.61
N ARG A 63 22.82 -7.87 -12.99
CA ARG A 63 22.83 -9.25 -12.45
C ARG A 63 23.79 -10.18 -13.20
N SER A 64 24.40 -9.71 -14.30
CA SER A 64 25.43 -10.41 -15.05
C SER A 64 26.76 -9.64 -14.97
N LYS A 65 27.81 -10.28 -14.45
CA LYS A 65 29.12 -9.65 -14.16
C LYS A 65 30.00 -9.41 -15.39
N ASN A 66 29.65 -9.94 -16.56
CA ASN A 66 30.52 -9.96 -17.76
C ASN A 66 29.87 -9.42 -19.04
N SER A 67 28.72 -8.76 -18.97
CA SER A 67 27.98 -8.29 -20.16
C SER A 67 27.90 -6.78 -20.19
N LYS A 68 28.67 -6.15 -21.09
CA LYS A 68 28.50 -4.75 -21.46
C LYS A 68 27.39 -4.68 -22.50
N VAL A 69 26.30 -3.98 -22.19
CA VAL A 69 25.19 -3.75 -23.12
C VAL A 69 25.61 -2.70 -24.14
N GLU A 70 25.44 -2.99 -25.43
CA GLU A 70 25.74 -2.04 -26.49
C GLU A 70 24.64 -0.98 -26.63
N ASP A 71 25.03 0.24 -27.00
CA ASP A 71 24.06 1.31 -27.24
C ASP A 71 23.17 0.98 -28.44
N GLY A 72 21.86 1.00 -28.25
CA GLY A 72 20.85 0.59 -29.24
C GLY A 72 20.55 -0.92 -29.31
N GLU A 73 21.27 -1.77 -28.58
CA GLU A 73 20.96 -3.21 -28.47
C GLU A 73 19.56 -3.49 -27.87
N PRO A 74 19.06 -2.73 -26.86
CA PRO A 74 17.70 -2.91 -26.36
C PRO A 74 16.63 -2.60 -27.39
N ALA A 75 16.78 -1.52 -28.16
CA ALA A 75 15.82 -1.15 -29.20
C ALA A 75 15.75 -2.21 -30.30
N ARG A 76 16.90 -2.73 -30.75
CA ARG A 76 16.95 -3.79 -31.78
C ARG A 76 16.39 -5.11 -31.27
N THR A 77 16.67 -5.47 -30.02
CA THR A 77 16.16 -6.69 -29.41
C THR A 77 14.64 -6.62 -29.23
N GLU A 78 14.12 -5.46 -28.82
CA GLU A 78 12.69 -5.22 -28.68
C GLU A 78 11.96 -5.26 -30.03
N GLU A 79 12.50 -4.60 -31.06
CA GLU A 79 11.94 -4.61 -32.41
C GLU A 79 11.90 -6.03 -33.00
N ARG A 80 13.00 -6.79 -32.85
CA ARG A 80 13.08 -8.20 -33.26
C ARG A 80 12.05 -9.05 -32.51
N LEU A 81 11.93 -8.88 -31.20
CA LEU A 81 11.00 -9.65 -30.39
C LEU A 81 9.55 -9.35 -30.77
N ARG A 82 9.18 -8.07 -30.95
CA ARG A 82 7.83 -7.69 -31.40
C ARG A 82 7.49 -8.26 -32.76
N SER A 83 8.45 -8.25 -33.69
CA SER A 83 8.27 -8.79 -35.04
C SER A 83 7.98 -10.28 -34.98
N LEU A 84 8.79 -11.05 -34.25
CA LEU A 84 8.64 -12.51 -34.12
C LEU A 84 7.37 -12.91 -33.34
N VAL A 85 7.01 -12.17 -32.28
CA VAL A 85 5.74 -12.38 -31.56
C VAL A 85 4.54 -12.12 -32.47
N SER A 86 4.62 -11.10 -33.33
CA SER A 86 3.56 -10.78 -34.28
C SER A 86 3.45 -11.83 -35.39
N GLU A 87 4.59 -12.33 -35.89
CA GLU A 87 4.65 -13.39 -36.89
C GLU A 87 4.07 -14.71 -36.36
N HIS A 88 4.43 -15.10 -35.13
CA HIS A 88 3.94 -16.32 -34.49
C HIS A 88 2.64 -16.13 -33.70
N ARG A 89 1.93 -15.01 -33.91
CA ARG A 89 0.73 -14.65 -33.14
C ARG A 89 -0.33 -15.75 -33.12
N ALA A 90 -0.66 -16.33 -34.28
CA ALA A 90 -1.69 -17.37 -34.37
C ALA A 90 -1.31 -18.65 -33.61
N TYR A 91 -0.02 -18.97 -33.56
CA TYR A 91 0.51 -20.09 -32.78
C TYR A 91 0.42 -19.79 -31.28
N LEU A 92 0.85 -18.59 -30.85
CA LEU A 92 0.76 -18.15 -29.45
C LEU A 92 -0.68 -18.09 -28.95
N GLU A 93 -1.62 -17.57 -29.76
CA GLU A 93 -3.06 -17.56 -29.46
C GLU A 93 -3.64 -18.98 -29.32
N GLY A 94 -3.05 -19.96 -30.01
CA GLY A 94 -3.40 -21.37 -29.89
C GLY A 94 -3.03 -21.96 -28.51
N LEU A 95 -1.91 -21.51 -27.94
CA LEU A 95 -1.37 -21.96 -26.65
C LEU A 95 -1.99 -21.22 -25.46
N THR A 96 -2.30 -19.94 -25.63
CA THR A 96 -2.88 -19.13 -24.55
C THR A 96 -4.35 -19.46 -24.35
N ALA A 97 -4.80 -19.44 -23.09
CA ALA A 97 -6.21 -19.40 -22.79
C ALA A 97 -6.81 -18.10 -23.32
N THR A 98 -8.02 -18.17 -23.87
CA THR A 98 -8.78 -16.97 -24.22
C THR A 98 -9.15 -16.20 -22.95
N LEU A 99 -9.42 -14.90 -23.10
CA LEU A 99 -9.86 -14.07 -21.98
C LEU A 99 -11.10 -14.65 -21.29
N ASP A 100 -12.05 -15.16 -22.06
CA ASP A 100 -13.29 -15.74 -21.54
C ASP A 100 -13.02 -17.03 -20.75
N GLU A 101 -12.07 -17.86 -21.18
CA GLU A 101 -11.65 -19.07 -20.46
C GLU A 101 -10.95 -18.72 -19.14
N SER A 102 -10.03 -17.75 -19.15
CA SER A 102 -9.35 -17.27 -17.95
C SER A 102 -10.32 -16.62 -16.96
N GLN A 103 -11.27 -15.80 -17.44
CA GLN A 103 -12.31 -15.19 -16.63
C GLN A 103 -13.26 -16.23 -16.04
N SER A 104 -13.69 -17.20 -16.84
CA SER A 104 -14.56 -18.29 -16.38
C SER A 104 -13.86 -19.14 -15.33
N ALA A 105 -12.58 -19.47 -15.53
CA ALA A 105 -11.78 -20.21 -14.56
C ALA A 105 -11.59 -19.44 -13.24
N PHE A 106 -11.39 -18.12 -13.32
CA PHE A 106 -11.30 -17.24 -12.16
C PHE A 106 -12.63 -17.18 -11.39
N LEU A 107 -13.73 -16.86 -12.09
CA LEU A 107 -15.06 -16.74 -11.48
C LEU A 107 -15.54 -18.07 -10.89
N ALA A 108 -15.26 -19.20 -11.53
CA ALA A 108 -15.59 -20.51 -10.99
C ALA A 108 -14.80 -20.84 -9.72
N GLN A 109 -13.52 -20.48 -9.65
CA GLN A 109 -12.71 -20.67 -8.44
C GLN A 109 -13.14 -19.72 -7.32
N LEU A 110 -13.39 -18.45 -7.66
CA LEU A 110 -13.89 -17.46 -6.72
C LEU A 110 -15.25 -17.88 -6.15
N GLY A 111 -16.18 -18.30 -7.01
CA GLY A 111 -17.51 -18.79 -6.61
C GLY A 111 -17.46 -20.01 -5.69
N LYS A 112 -16.52 -20.93 -5.92
CA LYS A 112 -16.27 -22.06 -5.00
C LYS A 112 -15.76 -21.57 -3.65
N MET A 113 -14.84 -20.61 -3.64
CA MET A 113 -14.31 -20.05 -2.39
C MET A 113 -15.38 -19.29 -1.60
N THR A 114 -16.22 -18.51 -2.26
CA THR A 114 -17.31 -17.79 -1.62
C THR A 114 -18.42 -18.73 -1.13
N ALA A 115 -18.74 -19.79 -1.89
CA ALA A 115 -19.72 -20.78 -1.45
C ALA A 115 -19.26 -21.55 -0.18
N VAL A 116 -17.95 -21.75 -0.01
CA VAL A 116 -17.39 -22.31 1.23
C VAL A 116 -17.59 -21.38 2.42
N LEU A 117 -17.51 -20.05 2.23
CA LEU A 117 -17.79 -19.06 3.27
C LEU A 117 -19.28 -19.03 3.68
N ASP A 118 -20.18 -19.22 2.71
CA ASP A 118 -21.63 -19.24 2.97
C ASP A 118 -22.10 -20.54 3.65
N SER A 119 -21.35 -21.64 3.51
CA SER A 119 -21.69 -22.96 4.07
C SER A 119 -20.89 -23.32 5.33
N THR A 120 -19.97 -22.45 5.76
CA THR A 120 -19.37 -22.53 7.09
C THR A 120 -20.35 -22.01 8.15
N PRO A 121 -20.88 -22.85 9.07
CA PRO A 121 -21.48 -22.33 10.30
C PRO A 121 -20.40 -21.53 11.04
N GLU A 122 -20.72 -20.35 11.59
CA GLU A 122 -19.79 -19.44 12.29
C GLU A 122 -18.58 -20.18 12.87
N VAL A 123 -17.49 -20.19 12.09
CA VAL A 123 -16.32 -20.99 12.45
C VAL A 123 -15.69 -20.31 13.65
N SER A 124 -15.79 -20.98 14.80
CA SER A 124 -14.89 -20.74 15.92
C SER A 124 -13.46 -20.74 15.38
N VAL A 125 -12.85 -19.56 15.40
CA VAL A 125 -11.53 -19.25 14.87
C VAL A 125 -10.54 -20.36 15.29
N PRO A 126 -9.84 -21.02 14.35
CA PRO A 126 -8.83 -22.00 14.73
C PRO A 126 -7.70 -21.25 15.44
N VAL A 127 -7.54 -21.50 16.74
CA VAL A 127 -6.40 -21.05 17.52
C VAL A 127 -5.18 -21.82 17.03
N SER A 128 -4.43 -21.21 16.11
CA SER A 128 -3.11 -21.69 15.70
C SER A 128 -2.13 -21.48 16.86
N ASN A 129 -1.64 -22.59 17.40
CA ASN A 129 -0.47 -22.59 18.29
C ASN A 129 0.78 -22.49 17.39
N GLU A 130 1.52 -21.39 17.55
CA GLU A 130 2.77 -20.99 16.87
C GLU A 130 2.67 -20.07 15.63
N LYS A 131 2.31 -18.80 15.88
CA LYS A 131 3.21 -17.61 15.87
C LYS A 131 2.37 -16.36 15.58
N LYS A 132 2.18 -15.53 16.63
CA LYS A 132 1.48 -14.22 16.68
C LYS A 132 0.44 -14.03 15.56
N GLY A 133 -0.85 -14.12 15.91
CA GLY A 133 -1.94 -13.66 15.02
C GLY A 133 -1.67 -12.27 14.43
N PRO A 134 -2.39 -11.87 13.36
CA PRO A 134 -2.13 -10.61 12.67
C PRO A 134 -1.97 -9.49 13.69
N SER A 135 -0.82 -8.83 13.65
CA SER A 135 -0.44 -7.87 14.69
C SER A 135 -1.55 -6.82 14.82
N PHE A 136 -1.87 -6.47 16.06
CA PHE A 136 -2.97 -5.57 16.36
C PHE A 136 -2.61 -4.17 15.87
N ILE A 137 -3.42 -3.62 14.97
CA ILE A 137 -3.24 -2.25 14.47
C ILE A 137 -3.80 -1.32 15.53
N LYS A 138 -2.94 -0.48 16.12
CA LYS A 138 -3.36 0.57 17.05
C LYS A 138 -4.07 1.69 16.29
N TYR A 139 -3.49 2.14 15.18
CA TYR A 139 -4.10 3.11 14.28
C TYR A 139 -3.48 3.07 12.88
N VAL A 140 -4.21 3.63 11.92
CA VAL A 140 -3.75 3.94 10.58
C VAL A 140 -3.32 5.41 10.54
N SER A 141 -2.17 5.71 9.97
CA SER A 141 -1.68 7.06 9.85
C SER A 141 -1.23 7.43 8.44
N ILE A 142 -1.18 8.73 8.16
CA ILE A 142 -0.34 9.31 7.12
C ILE A 142 0.87 9.88 7.85
N ASP A 143 2.02 9.24 7.73
CA ASP A 143 3.28 9.68 8.34
C ASP A 143 3.87 10.81 7.50
N VAL A 144 4.23 11.92 8.14
CA VAL A 144 4.72 13.14 7.48
C VAL A 144 6.13 13.44 7.97
N ASP A 145 6.98 13.91 7.07
CA ASP A 145 8.32 14.31 7.42
C ASP A 145 8.34 15.50 8.40
N ARG A 146 9.14 15.36 9.46
CA ARG A 146 9.22 16.35 10.54
C ARG A 146 9.77 17.69 10.07
N ARG A 147 10.77 17.66 9.19
CA ARG A 147 11.39 18.89 8.67
C ARG A 147 10.39 19.70 7.87
N SER A 148 9.63 19.03 7.00
CA SER A 148 8.57 19.66 6.20
C SER A 148 7.50 20.36 7.06
N VAL A 149 7.13 19.75 8.19
CA VAL A 149 6.19 20.35 9.16
C VAL A 149 6.82 21.55 9.89
N HIS A 150 8.09 21.45 10.29
CA HIS A 150 8.81 22.55 10.93
C HIS A 150 9.00 23.75 10.00
N ASP A 151 9.28 23.50 8.71
CA ASP A 151 9.38 24.54 7.69
C ASP A 151 8.02 25.27 7.56
N ALA A 152 6.91 24.53 7.45
CA ALA A 152 5.56 25.11 7.42
C ALA A 152 5.25 25.96 8.67
N LEU A 153 5.68 25.51 9.86
CA LEU A 153 5.49 26.28 11.10
C LEU A 153 6.32 27.56 11.14
N ARG A 154 7.56 27.52 10.63
CA ARG A 154 8.42 28.71 10.52
C ARG A 154 7.84 29.74 9.57
N ASP A 155 7.37 29.31 8.42
CA ASP A 155 6.75 30.19 7.43
C ASP A 155 5.52 30.89 8.03
N ALA A 156 4.68 30.13 8.73
CA ALA A 156 3.53 30.68 9.47
C ALA A 156 3.94 31.64 10.59
N ALA A 157 5.02 31.33 11.32
CA ALA A 157 5.54 32.18 12.39
C ALA A 157 6.14 33.49 11.87
N GLY A 158 6.66 33.52 10.64
CA GLY A 158 7.11 34.75 9.98
C GLY A 158 5.98 35.74 9.72
N ALA A 159 4.74 35.25 9.56
CA ALA A 159 3.56 36.08 9.38
C ALA A 159 2.89 36.49 10.71
N GLU A 160 2.99 35.67 11.76
CA GLU A 160 2.29 35.88 13.04
C GLU A 160 3.27 35.82 14.23
N LYS A 161 3.55 36.99 14.82
CA LYS A 161 4.49 37.12 15.95
C LYS A 161 4.10 36.24 17.13
N SER A 162 2.80 36.10 17.44
CA SER A 162 2.42 35.30 18.61
C SER A 162 2.63 33.80 18.43
N LEU A 163 2.73 33.31 17.18
CA LEU A 163 3.16 31.95 16.88
C LEU A 163 4.68 31.82 17.01
N ALA A 164 5.46 32.82 16.55
CA ALA A 164 6.91 32.85 16.75
C ALA A 164 7.28 32.82 18.24
N ASP A 165 6.62 33.65 19.06
CA ASP A 165 6.78 33.68 20.51
C ASP A 165 6.42 32.33 21.13
N PHE A 166 5.34 31.69 20.67
CA PHE A 166 4.93 30.36 21.14
C PHE A 166 5.97 29.27 20.81
N LEU A 167 6.54 29.30 19.61
CA LEU A 167 7.53 28.32 19.17
C LEU A 167 8.93 28.57 19.76
N GLU A 168 9.10 29.66 20.53
CA GLU A 168 10.37 30.10 21.10
C GLU A 168 11.45 30.34 20.01
N LEU A 169 11.02 30.83 18.84
CA LEU A 169 11.93 31.14 17.74
C LEU A 169 12.66 32.46 18.06
N SER A 170 14.00 32.44 18.03
CA SER A 170 14.81 33.65 18.18
C SER A 170 15.01 34.36 16.84
N ASP A 171 15.14 35.69 16.88
CA ASP A 171 15.50 36.52 15.72
C ASP A 171 16.82 36.01 15.12
N GLY A 172 16.73 35.27 14.01
CA GLY A 172 17.88 34.65 13.34
C GLY A 172 17.82 33.12 13.19
N SER A 173 16.77 32.45 13.68
CA SER A 173 16.51 31.01 13.48
C SER A 173 16.05 30.66 12.05
N ALA A 174 16.64 31.30 11.04
CA ALA A 174 16.36 31.11 9.63
C ALA A 174 17.14 29.93 9.01
N ASP A 175 18.09 29.36 9.75
CA ASP A 175 18.73 28.11 9.33
C ASP A 175 17.71 26.98 9.51
N GLY A 176 17.39 26.27 8.42
CA GLY A 176 16.36 25.24 8.31
C GLY A 176 16.63 23.96 9.12
N GLY A 177 17.07 24.09 10.36
CA GLY A 177 17.19 23.05 11.37
C GLY A 177 15.86 22.76 12.07
N ASP A 178 15.87 21.86 13.05
CA ASP A 178 14.66 21.50 13.78
C ASP A 178 14.26 22.54 14.82
N ILE A 179 12.96 22.73 15.04
CA ILE A 179 12.45 23.47 16.21
C ILE A 179 12.75 22.62 17.46
N GLU A 180 13.55 23.17 18.38
CA GLU A 180 14.07 22.44 19.56
C GLU A 180 13.27 22.64 20.85
N LYS A 181 12.06 23.20 20.77
CA LYS A 181 11.18 23.38 21.94
C LYS A 181 10.92 22.04 22.65
N LYS A 182 11.03 22.03 23.98
CA LYS A 182 10.72 20.83 24.78
C LYS A 182 9.25 20.45 24.60
N GLY A 183 8.98 19.18 24.29
CA GLY A 183 7.61 18.69 24.03
C GLY A 183 7.25 18.63 22.54
N MET A 184 8.16 18.98 21.63
CA MET A 184 7.97 18.76 20.20
C MET A 184 7.83 17.27 19.88
N VAL A 185 6.85 16.96 19.03
CA VAL A 185 6.57 15.60 18.58
C VAL A 185 7.68 15.13 17.64
N LYS A 186 8.23 13.93 17.90
CA LYS A 186 9.28 13.33 17.06
C LYS A 186 8.72 12.65 15.81
N GLN A 187 7.56 12.00 15.93
CA GLN A 187 6.91 11.26 14.86
C GLN A 187 5.59 11.93 14.49
N MET A 188 5.66 12.76 13.46
CA MET A 188 4.54 13.56 12.99
C MET A 188 3.69 12.74 12.02
N HIS A 189 2.39 12.73 12.27
CA HIS A 189 1.46 11.96 11.47
C HIS A 189 0.04 12.51 11.60
N VAL A 190 -0.78 12.22 10.60
CA VAL A 190 -2.24 12.38 10.66
C VAL A 190 -2.84 11.03 11.01
N THR A 191 -3.69 10.97 12.03
CA THR A 191 -4.43 9.74 12.35
C THR A 191 -5.63 9.62 11.42
N MET A 192 -5.68 8.54 10.63
CA MET A 192 -6.77 8.25 9.69
C MET A 192 -7.86 7.39 10.33
N ALA A 193 -7.48 6.40 11.12
CA ALA A 193 -8.41 5.54 11.86
C ALA A 193 -7.73 5.02 13.12
N HIS A 194 -8.45 4.93 14.24
CA HIS A 194 -7.93 4.40 15.50
C HIS A 194 -8.70 3.14 15.90
N HIS A 195 -8.04 2.21 16.59
CA HIS A 195 -8.67 0.94 17.00
C HIS A 195 -9.88 1.11 17.93
N SER A 196 -10.03 2.28 18.56
CA SER A 196 -11.17 2.61 19.41
C SER A 196 -12.42 3.00 18.62
N SER A 197 -12.25 3.45 17.37
CA SER A 197 -13.33 3.90 16.49
C SER A 197 -13.54 2.97 15.28
N SER A 198 -12.56 2.11 14.97
CA SER A 198 -12.57 1.26 13.78
C SER A 198 -12.12 -0.15 14.13
N SER A 199 -12.78 -1.15 13.56
CA SER A 199 -12.42 -2.56 13.78
C SER A 199 -11.11 -2.93 13.06
N GLN A 200 -10.43 -3.97 13.53
CA GLN A 200 -9.23 -4.49 12.85
C GLN A 200 -9.50 -4.91 11.40
N ILE A 201 -10.68 -5.49 11.15
CA ILE A 201 -11.12 -5.87 9.80
C ILE A 201 -11.32 -4.62 8.95
N GLY A 202 -12.04 -3.61 9.47
CA GLY A 202 -12.31 -2.36 8.76
C GLY A 202 -11.03 -1.60 8.39
N MET A 203 -10.11 -1.42 9.34
CA MET A 203 -8.83 -0.76 9.06
C MET A 203 -8.02 -1.48 7.98
N ARG A 204 -8.03 -2.83 7.98
CA ARG A 204 -7.32 -3.63 6.97
C ARG A 204 -7.99 -3.58 5.61
N SER A 205 -9.32 -3.65 5.55
CA SER A 205 -10.05 -3.63 4.27
C SER A 205 -10.04 -2.25 3.62
N GLU A 206 -10.15 -1.18 4.41
CA GLU A 206 -10.27 0.19 3.89
C GLU A 206 -8.92 0.79 3.50
N PHE A 207 -7.87 0.54 4.29
CA PHE A 207 -6.56 1.17 4.09
C PHE A 207 -5.47 0.21 3.60
N GLY A 208 -5.74 -1.10 3.55
CA GLY A 208 -4.72 -2.10 3.23
C GLY A 208 -4.04 -1.89 1.86
N THR A 209 -4.79 -1.40 0.87
CA THR A 209 -4.26 -1.10 -0.47
C THR A 209 -3.50 0.22 -0.55
N LEU A 210 -3.65 1.09 0.46
CA LEU A 210 -2.98 2.37 0.54
C LEU A 210 -1.65 2.30 1.29
N ILE A 211 -1.40 1.26 2.09
CA ILE A 211 -0.17 1.17 2.90
C ILE A 211 1.08 1.22 2.03
N GLY A 212 2.02 2.10 2.39
CA GLY A 212 3.24 2.37 1.62
C GLY A 212 3.05 3.32 0.43
N SER A 213 1.81 3.72 0.12
CA SER A 213 1.55 4.72 -0.91
C SER A 213 1.72 6.13 -0.37
N GLY A 214 2.33 6.98 -1.19
CA GLY A 214 2.47 8.40 -0.91
C GLY A 214 1.15 9.15 -1.13
N VAL A 215 0.94 10.23 -0.39
CA VAL A 215 -0.20 11.13 -0.53
C VAL A 215 0.23 12.57 -0.24
N GLU A 216 -0.29 13.51 -1.03
CA GLU A 216 -0.14 14.94 -0.76
C GLU A 216 -1.34 15.42 0.06
N ILE A 217 -1.07 15.93 1.26
CA ILE A 217 -2.07 16.52 2.17
C ILE A 217 -1.82 18.02 2.27
N LEU A 218 -2.85 18.78 2.66
CA LEU A 218 -2.75 20.23 2.77
C LEU A 218 -2.87 20.66 4.24
N ALA A 219 -1.87 21.36 4.76
CA ALA A 219 -2.01 22.09 6.01
C ALA A 219 -2.74 23.41 5.75
N THR A 220 -3.82 23.67 6.49
CA THR A 220 -4.67 24.85 6.26
C THR A 220 -4.62 25.87 7.39
N ALA A 221 -4.31 25.44 8.61
CA ALA A 221 -4.22 26.31 9.77
C ALA A 221 -3.26 25.75 10.83
N VAL A 222 -2.77 26.63 11.70
CA VAL A 222 -2.04 26.27 12.91
C VAL A 222 -2.93 26.56 14.12
N LEU A 223 -3.16 25.56 14.97
CA LEU A 223 -3.85 25.73 16.25
C LEU A 223 -2.86 25.52 17.37
N TYR A 224 -2.82 26.43 18.33
CA TYR A 224 -1.88 26.37 19.45
C TYR A 224 -2.46 26.99 20.71
N GLY A 225 -2.17 26.37 21.85
CA GLY A 225 -2.54 26.84 23.17
C GLY A 225 -1.53 26.36 24.21
N GLU A 226 -1.87 26.50 25.48
CA GLU A 226 -0.96 26.19 26.58
C GLU A 226 -0.59 24.69 26.68
N ARG A 227 -1.47 23.81 26.19
CA ARG A 227 -1.35 22.35 26.37
C ARG A 227 -0.94 21.59 25.12
N ALA A 228 -1.29 22.08 23.94
CA ALA A 228 -1.04 21.40 22.68
C ALA A 228 -0.94 22.39 21.53
N ALA A 229 -0.28 21.96 20.45
CA ALA A 229 -0.36 22.60 19.16
C ALA A 229 -0.42 21.57 18.03
N ALA A 230 -1.15 21.91 16.97
CA ALA A 230 -1.37 21.05 15.81
C ALA A 230 -1.54 21.85 14.52
N LEU A 231 -1.18 21.22 13.39
CA LEU A 231 -1.57 21.68 12.06
C LEU A 231 -2.92 21.07 11.70
N ALA A 232 -3.88 21.90 11.31
CA ALA A 232 -5.13 21.45 10.70
C ALA A 232 -4.85 20.94 9.29
N ILE A 233 -5.30 19.73 8.97
CA ILE A 233 -5.03 19.07 7.70
C ILE A 233 -6.31 18.86 6.91
N SER A 234 -6.22 19.11 5.60
CA SER A 234 -7.16 18.60 4.60
C SER A 234 -6.53 17.41 3.88
N VAL A 235 -7.22 16.27 3.91
CA VAL A 235 -6.79 15.04 3.23
C VAL A 235 -7.53 14.94 1.89
N PRO A 236 -6.84 14.67 0.77
CA PRO A 236 -7.49 14.55 -0.53
C PRO A 236 -8.41 13.33 -0.59
N ARG A 237 -9.29 13.29 -1.59
CA ARG A 237 -10.20 12.15 -1.83
C ARG A 237 -9.57 11.03 -2.64
N THR A 238 -8.46 11.31 -3.30
CA THR A 238 -7.74 10.37 -4.16
C THR A 238 -6.24 10.59 -4.03
N THR A 239 -5.46 9.53 -4.18
CA THR A 239 -4.00 9.63 -4.28
C THR A 239 -3.48 8.84 -5.49
N ALA A 240 -2.37 9.28 -6.08
CA ALA A 240 -1.72 8.53 -7.16
C ALA A 240 -0.84 7.42 -6.56
N VAL A 241 -0.93 6.21 -7.12
CA VAL A 241 -0.15 5.05 -6.63
C VAL A 241 1.35 5.18 -6.93
N ALA A 242 1.70 5.97 -7.95
CA ALA A 242 3.07 6.28 -8.33
C ALA A 242 3.12 7.68 -8.96
N GLU A 243 4.25 8.37 -8.81
CA GLU A 243 4.52 9.59 -9.58
C GLU A 243 4.42 9.26 -11.08
N GLY A 244 3.40 9.81 -11.76
CA GLY A 244 3.17 9.62 -13.19
C GLY A 244 2.32 8.39 -13.60
N GLY A 245 1.79 7.61 -12.65
CA GLY A 245 0.89 6.50 -12.96
C GLY A 245 -0.58 6.96 -13.18
N PRO A 246 -1.33 6.37 -14.12
CA PRO A 246 -2.74 6.74 -14.37
C PRO A 246 -3.72 6.23 -13.30
N LEU A 247 -3.24 5.46 -12.33
CA LEU A 247 -4.08 4.82 -11.31
C LEU A 247 -4.16 5.71 -10.06
N SER A 248 -5.35 6.29 -9.84
CA SER A 248 -5.71 6.98 -8.61
C SER A 248 -6.46 6.03 -7.69
N LEU A 249 -6.03 5.88 -6.44
CA LEU A 249 -6.77 5.15 -5.41
C LEU A 249 -7.66 6.10 -4.61
N PRO A 250 -8.89 5.68 -4.24
CA PRO A 250 -9.71 6.45 -3.31
C PRO A 250 -9.08 6.47 -1.92
N VAL A 251 -9.11 7.64 -1.28
CA VAL A 251 -8.63 7.84 0.09
C VAL A 251 -9.84 7.95 1.02
N PRO A 252 -10.01 7.04 2.01
CA PRO A 252 -11.07 7.13 3.01
C PRO A 252 -10.98 8.43 3.83
N TYR A 253 -12.10 8.87 4.39
CA TYR A 253 -12.10 10.00 5.31
C TYR A 253 -11.37 9.63 6.61
N PRO A 254 -10.64 10.57 7.23
CA PRO A 254 -10.20 10.41 8.61
C PRO A 254 -11.41 10.19 9.53
N SER A 255 -11.28 9.30 10.50
CA SER A 255 -12.33 9.04 11.50
C SER A 255 -12.49 10.19 12.52
N ASN A 256 -11.57 11.15 12.50
CA ASN A 256 -11.55 12.30 13.39
C ASN A 256 -12.12 13.53 12.66
N ASP A 257 -13.07 14.22 13.29
CA ASP A 257 -13.68 15.44 12.76
C ASP A 257 -12.68 16.59 12.59
N PHE A 258 -11.56 16.53 13.33
CA PHE A 258 -10.43 17.43 13.16
C PHE A 258 -9.19 16.63 12.71
N PRO A 259 -9.01 16.39 11.40
CA PRO A 259 -7.78 15.80 10.90
C PRO A 259 -6.62 16.77 11.14
N HIS A 260 -5.59 16.32 11.83
CA HIS A 260 -4.49 17.18 12.24
C HIS A 260 -3.16 16.42 12.39
N VAL A 261 -2.06 17.16 12.34
CA VAL A 261 -0.74 16.71 12.79
C VAL A 261 -0.46 17.38 14.14
N THR A 262 -0.31 16.60 15.21
CA THR A 262 0.17 17.17 16.48
C THR A 262 1.65 17.51 16.35
N VAL A 263 1.99 18.77 16.64
CA VAL A 263 3.38 19.25 16.54
C VAL A 263 4.05 19.42 17.90
N TRP A 264 3.26 19.73 18.93
CA TRP A 264 3.76 19.96 20.28
C TRP A 264 2.73 19.60 21.34
N TYR A 265 3.18 19.12 22.49
CA TYR A 265 2.37 19.01 23.70
C TYR A 265 3.15 19.52 24.93
N GLY A 266 2.41 20.13 25.85
CA GLY A 266 2.92 20.71 27.09
C GLY A 266 3.47 19.66 28.06
N ASN A 267 4.13 20.14 29.11
CA ASN A 267 4.79 19.26 30.09
C ASN A 267 3.74 18.38 30.80
N GLY A 268 3.79 17.06 30.60
CA GLY A 268 2.81 16.11 31.14
C GLY A 268 1.54 15.92 30.28
N GLY A 269 1.43 16.63 29.16
CA GLY A 269 0.37 16.43 28.17
C GLY A 269 0.65 15.25 27.25
N ASN A 270 -0.33 14.92 26.41
CA ASN A 270 -0.21 13.88 25.38
C ASN A 270 -0.82 14.36 24.06
N ALA A 271 -0.51 13.66 22.97
CA ALA A 271 -0.98 14.05 21.63
C ALA A 271 -2.51 13.99 21.46
N VAL A 272 -3.23 13.25 22.31
CA VAL A 272 -4.71 13.17 22.24
C VAL A 272 -5.35 14.51 22.62
N GLU A 273 -4.67 15.36 23.40
CA GLU A 273 -5.16 16.69 23.78
C GLU A 273 -5.32 17.64 22.58
N SER A 274 -4.62 17.38 21.47
CA SER A 274 -4.77 18.15 20.23
C SER A 274 -6.17 18.04 19.61
N ASN A 275 -6.91 16.97 19.91
CA ASN A 275 -8.31 16.83 19.47
C ASN A 275 -9.22 17.91 20.02
N ASP A 276 -8.89 18.46 21.21
CA ASP A 276 -9.70 19.48 21.87
C ASP A 276 -9.38 20.90 21.37
N LEU A 277 -8.35 21.08 20.55
CA LEU A 277 -7.91 22.41 20.09
C LEU A 277 -9.02 23.21 19.40
N PRO A 278 -9.83 22.66 18.48
CA PRO A 278 -10.95 23.40 17.89
C PRO A 278 -11.92 23.95 18.94
N ARG A 279 -12.28 23.12 19.93
CA ARG A 279 -13.16 23.53 21.04
C ARG A 279 -12.51 24.59 21.93
N LEU A 280 -11.20 24.49 22.17
CA LEU A 280 -10.45 25.48 22.94
C LEU A 280 -10.34 26.82 22.21
N VAL A 281 -10.26 26.81 20.88
CA VAL A 281 -10.31 28.04 20.07
C VAL A 281 -11.66 28.74 20.25
N GLU A 282 -12.77 28.00 20.16
CA GLU A 282 -14.12 28.54 20.39
C GLU A 282 -14.28 29.11 21.82
N ALA A 283 -13.67 28.46 22.80
CA ALA A 283 -13.68 28.90 24.20
C ALA A 283 -12.65 30.01 24.52
N GLY A 284 -11.83 30.44 23.56
CA GLY A 284 -10.76 31.44 23.75
C GLY A 284 -9.52 30.94 24.51
N GLY A 285 -9.41 29.64 24.78
CA GLY A 285 -8.27 28.99 25.44
C GLY A 285 -7.15 28.54 24.50
N ALA A 286 -7.35 28.66 23.19
CA ALA A 286 -6.34 28.42 22.15
C ALA A 286 -6.51 29.45 21.02
N LYS A 287 -5.46 29.57 20.20
CA LYS A 287 -5.46 30.40 18.99
C LYS A 287 -5.52 29.52 17.76
N ARG A 288 -6.17 30.04 16.71
CA ARG A 288 -6.18 29.48 15.37
C ARG A 288 -5.65 30.53 14.40
N LEU A 289 -4.59 30.19 13.71
CA LEU A 289 -4.00 30.97 12.63
C LEU A 289 -4.31 30.27 11.31
N GLU A 290 -5.16 30.85 10.48
CA GLU A 290 -5.36 30.38 9.12
C GLU A 290 -4.11 30.68 8.29
N LEU A 291 -3.68 29.72 7.48
CA LEU A 291 -2.61 29.95 6.51
C LEU A 291 -3.21 30.64 5.29
N GLU A 292 -2.57 31.72 4.82
CA GLU A 292 -3.04 32.46 3.64
C GLU A 292 -3.15 31.54 2.41
N GLU A 293 -2.16 30.66 2.24
CA GLU A 293 -2.17 29.58 1.26
C GLU A 293 -1.95 28.22 1.95
N PRO A 294 -2.74 27.19 1.63
CA PRO A 294 -2.52 25.86 2.18
C PRO A 294 -1.14 25.29 1.80
N VAL A 295 -0.40 24.81 2.80
CA VAL A 295 0.93 24.25 2.60
C VAL A 295 0.83 22.77 2.24
N ARG A 296 1.46 22.37 1.13
CA ARG A 296 1.51 20.97 0.68
C ARG A 296 2.52 20.19 1.49
N LEU A 297 2.07 19.09 2.08
CA LEU A 297 2.91 18.14 2.80
C LEU A 297 2.79 16.78 2.13
N ARG A 298 3.92 16.11 1.92
CA ARG A 298 3.94 14.72 1.44
C ARG A 298 3.98 13.79 2.63
N GLY A 299 3.11 12.80 2.64
CA GLY A 299 3.12 11.73 3.63
C GLY A 299 2.94 10.35 3.02
N GLU A 300 3.03 9.33 3.85
CA GLU A 300 2.90 7.92 3.46
C GLU A 300 1.93 7.20 4.40
N PHE A 301 1.04 6.38 3.84
CA PHE A 301 0.13 5.59 4.67
C PHE A 301 0.84 4.45 5.39
N SER A 302 0.57 4.31 6.68
CA SER A 302 1.23 3.34 7.55
C SER A 302 0.27 2.72 8.56
N PHE A 303 0.53 1.46 8.92
CA PHE A 303 -0.08 0.84 10.08
C PHE A 303 0.84 0.97 11.29
N ARG A 304 0.32 1.57 12.36
CA ARG A 304 0.99 1.61 13.65
C ARG A 304 0.50 0.44 14.48
N MET A 305 1.40 -0.51 14.74
CA MET A 305 1.09 -1.72 15.49
C MET A 305 1.12 -1.42 16.99
N MET A 306 0.35 -2.18 17.77
CA MET A 306 0.45 -2.17 19.22
C MET A 306 1.63 -3.07 19.62
N ASP A 307 2.57 -2.50 20.38
CA ASP A 307 3.76 -3.20 20.91
C ASP A 307 3.40 -4.27 21.94
#